data_AF-A0A5C3QH72-F1
#
_entry.id   AF-A0A5C3QH72-F1
#
_cell.length_a   1.000
_cell.length_b   1.000
_cell.length_c   1.000
_cell.angle_alpha   90.00
_cell.angle_beta   90.00
_cell.angle_gamma   90.00
#
_symmetry.space_group_name_H-M   'P 1'
#
loop_
_entity.id
_entity.type
_entity.pdbx_description
1 polymer ?
#
loop_
_entity_poly.entity_id
_entity_poly.type
_entity_poly.pdbx_seq_one_letter_code
_entity_poly.pdbx_strand_id
1 'polypeptide(L)'
;MDVTLPEKLKAKPGKGKKAKSGGGDEPFETMLHAAARGCDEETMKFLISKGADASSLTQDSLSPFHISLLYSNAPAVRFFLSLKPTPENCHPSRACADGRTPLRLALEGKGSQDKVVEVLKLVVKDATVHVVEKCWNESLSEGVKEVLQSKKGFLPPSAPGSGAGTPTTSSAPLSKKAQKKLEKQRAADEKAARIADEKARADAKRKVKEAKARAREEEARNKREEEEAIRLVEESIRQEKEEEERQRMEVERAARAKVEAARAKVEVEEKARQDERLWSWRGRRRR
;
A
#
# COMPACT_ATOMS: atom_id res chain seq x y z
N MET A 1 -8.59 33.20 -1.61
CA MET A 1 -8.80 31.98 -0.83
C MET A 1 -9.34 30.94 -1.79
N ASP A 2 -8.48 30.08 -2.32
CA ASP A 2 -8.81 28.67 -2.54
C ASP A 2 -7.56 27.95 -3.06
N VAL A 3 -7.02 27.11 -2.19
CA VAL A 3 -5.87 26.23 -2.43
C VAL A 3 -6.42 24.96 -3.05
N THR A 4 -6.32 24.84 -4.37
CA THR A 4 -6.68 23.59 -5.07
C THR A 4 -5.41 22.79 -5.40
N LEU A 5 -5.32 21.64 -4.74
CA LEU A 5 -4.35 20.58 -4.93
C LEU A 5 -4.27 20.15 -6.42
N PRO A 6 -3.09 20.10 -7.05
CA PRO A 6 -2.97 19.42 -8.33
C PRO A 6 -2.74 17.92 -8.13
N GLU A 7 -3.70 17.19 -8.67
CA GLU A 7 -3.59 15.92 -9.40
C GLU A 7 -2.69 14.79 -8.88
N LYS A 8 -3.39 13.72 -8.49
CA LYS A 8 -2.92 12.34 -8.40
C LYS A 8 -2.28 11.89 -9.73
N LEU A 9 -0.96 11.84 -9.77
CA LEU A 9 -0.22 11.09 -10.80
C LEU A 9 -0.34 9.59 -10.52
N LYS A 10 -1.21 8.92 -11.29
CA LYS A 10 -1.24 7.47 -11.46
C LYS A 10 0.09 7.00 -12.08
N ALA A 11 0.99 6.43 -11.27
CA ALA A 11 2.12 5.65 -11.78
C ALA A 11 1.78 4.15 -11.71
N LYS A 12 1.81 3.50 -12.88
CA LYS A 12 1.57 2.06 -13.09
C LYS A 12 2.50 1.20 -12.19
N PRO A 13 2.11 -0.04 -11.84
CA PRO A 13 3.01 -0.97 -11.16
C PRO A 13 4.12 -1.41 -12.13
N GLY A 14 5.19 -0.63 -12.17
CA GLY A 14 6.39 -0.94 -12.93
C GLY A 14 7.09 -2.12 -12.29
N LYS A 15 7.12 -3.25 -13.02
CA LYS A 15 7.93 -4.43 -12.72
C LYS A 15 9.30 -4.01 -12.17
N GLY A 16 9.64 -4.52 -10.99
CA GLY A 16 10.93 -4.31 -10.34
C GLY A 16 12.08 -4.63 -11.28
N LYS A 17 12.67 -3.59 -11.87
CA LYS A 17 14.01 -3.66 -12.42
C LYS A 17 14.93 -3.63 -11.21
N LYS A 18 15.46 -4.80 -10.83
CA LYS A 18 16.64 -4.88 -9.97
C LYS A 18 17.71 -4.00 -10.62
N ALA A 19 17.97 -2.83 -10.03
CA ALA A 19 19.06 -1.97 -10.42
C ALA A 19 20.36 -2.74 -10.13
N LYS A 20 20.89 -3.38 -11.17
CA LYS A 20 22.21 -4.00 -11.15
C LYS A 20 23.22 -2.90 -11.49
N SER A 21 23.63 -2.13 -10.50
CA SER A 21 24.95 -1.47 -10.49
C SER A 21 25.81 -2.29 -9.54
N GLY A 22 26.96 -2.87 -9.89
CA GLY A 22 27.93 -2.45 -10.88
C GLY A 22 29.14 -1.86 -10.16
N GLY A 23 29.92 -2.72 -9.49
CA GLY A 23 31.33 -2.49 -9.13
C GLY A 23 31.63 -1.66 -7.88
N GLY A 24 32.05 -2.32 -6.81
CA GLY A 24 32.65 -1.73 -5.61
C GLY A 24 32.17 -2.44 -4.35
N ASP A 25 33.09 -2.88 -3.48
CA ASP A 25 32.82 -3.39 -2.12
C ASP A 25 32.27 -2.28 -1.20
N GLU A 26 31.18 -1.63 -1.61
CA GLU A 26 30.44 -0.66 -0.82
C GLU A 26 29.09 -1.29 -0.45
N PRO A 27 28.66 -1.16 0.83
CA PRO A 27 27.45 -1.83 1.28
C PRO A 27 26.26 -1.40 0.43
N PHE A 28 25.41 -2.35 0.03
CA PHE A 28 24.17 -2.12 -0.73
C PHE A 28 23.16 -1.28 0.10
N GLU A 29 23.48 -0.03 0.39
CA GLU A 29 22.66 0.91 1.15
C GLU A 29 21.78 1.71 0.19
N THR A 30 20.50 1.37 0.12
CA THR A 30 19.48 2.26 -0.49
C THR A 30 19.43 3.59 0.27
N MET A 31 19.07 4.70 -0.41
CA MET A 31 18.93 6.03 0.22
C MET A 31 18.07 6.03 1.50
N LEU A 32 17.08 5.13 1.60
CA LEU A 32 16.25 4.99 2.78
C LEU A 32 16.98 4.39 4.00
N HIS A 33 18.01 3.56 3.79
CA HIS A 33 18.90 3.05 4.84
C HIS A 33 19.77 4.18 5.42
N ALA A 34 20.33 5.02 4.55
CA ALA A 34 21.09 6.20 4.97
C ALA A 34 20.21 7.18 5.76
N ALA A 35 18.96 7.37 5.33
CA ALA A 35 18.01 8.20 6.07
C ALA A 35 17.65 7.62 7.44
N ALA A 36 17.49 6.29 7.55
CA ALA A 36 17.24 5.62 8.82
C ALA A 36 18.39 5.75 9.83
N ARG A 37 19.63 5.91 9.35
CA ARG A 37 20.84 6.03 10.18
C ARG A 37 20.95 7.35 10.95
N GLY A 38 20.46 8.45 10.40
CA GLY A 38 20.69 9.75 11.04
C GLY A 38 19.91 10.94 10.47
N CYS A 39 18.93 10.73 9.61
CA CYS A 39 18.14 11.83 9.05
C CYS A 39 16.76 11.94 9.71
N ASP A 40 16.18 13.14 9.60
CA ASP A 40 14.88 13.50 10.17
C ASP A 40 13.71 12.87 9.39
N GLU A 41 12.57 12.75 10.06
CA GLU A 41 11.31 12.21 9.51
C GLU A 41 10.93 12.83 8.16
N GLU A 42 11.20 14.13 7.97
CA GLU A 42 10.89 14.88 6.74
C GLU A 42 11.67 14.37 5.52
N THR A 43 12.94 14.02 5.70
CA THR A 43 13.77 13.46 4.63
C THR A 43 13.26 12.08 4.22
N MET A 44 12.78 11.28 5.18
CA MET A 44 12.20 9.98 4.90
C MET A 44 10.86 10.10 4.18
N LYS A 45 10.02 11.07 4.55
CA LYS A 45 8.78 11.41 3.82
C LYS A 45 9.07 11.77 2.36
N PHE A 46 10.08 12.60 2.14
CA PHE A 46 10.48 13.00 0.79
C PHE A 46 10.95 11.79 -0.03
N LEU A 47 11.77 10.91 0.56
CA LEU A 47 12.27 9.70 -0.12
C LEU A 47 11.16 8.73 -0.50
N ILE A 48 10.18 8.50 0.39
CA ILE A 48 9.02 7.65 0.08
C ILE A 48 8.14 8.29 -1.00
N SER A 49 7.93 9.61 -0.95
CA SER A 49 7.20 10.36 -1.99
C SER A 49 7.84 10.21 -3.38
N LYS A 50 9.17 10.05 -3.43
CA LYS A 50 9.93 9.77 -4.66
C LYS A 50 9.92 8.30 -5.10
N GLY A 51 9.19 7.42 -4.40
CA GLY A 51 9.06 6.01 -4.73
C GLY A 51 10.18 5.12 -4.18
N ALA A 52 10.82 5.51 -3.07
CA ALA A 52 11.79 4.65 -2.40
C ALA A 52 11.11 3.40 -1.82
N ASP A 53 11.68 2.22 -2.12
CA ASP A 53 11.19 0.94 -1.61
C ASP A 53 11.51 0.78 -0.12
N ALA A 54 10.46 0.87 0.72
CA ALA A 54 10.54 0.66 2.17
C ALA A 54 10.78 -0.80 2.60
N SER A 55 10.80 -1.74 1.65
CA SER A 55 11.07 -3.16 1.88
C SER A 55 12.47 -3.60 1.43
N SER A 56 13.31 -2.67 0.99
CA SER A 56 14.69 -2.95 0.60
C SER A 56 15.48 -3.59 1.75
N LEU A 57 16.44 -4.45 1.41
CA LEU A 57 17.29 -5.14 2.37
C LEU A 57 18.75 -4.83 2.01
N THR A 58 19.57 -4.56 3.02
CA THR A 58 21.03 -4.41 2.85
C THR A 58 21.72 -5.77 2.63
N GLN A 59 23.04 -5.76 2.47
CA GLN A 59 23.87 -6.97 2.39
C GLN A 59 23.73 -7.87 3.62
N ASP A 60 23.53 -7.29 4.80
CA ASP A 60 23.24 -8.01 6.04
C ASP A 60 21.76 -8.42 6.16
N SER A 61 21.00 -8.30 5.07
CA SER A 61 19.56 -8.56 5.04
C SER A 61 18.78 -7.74 6.08
N LEU A 62 19.27 -6.54 6.41
CA LEU A 62 18.63 -5.61 7.33
C LEU A 62 17.68 -4.70 6.55
N SER A 63 16.46 -4.52 7.08
CA SER A 63 15.48 -3.55 6.59
C SER A 63 15.88 -2.14 7.07
N PRO A 64 15.48 -1.06 6.36
CA PRO A 64 15.62 0.32 6.84
C PRO A 64 15.08 0.49 8.27
N PHE A 65 14.02 -0.26 8.62
CA PHE A 65 13.48 -0.28 9.98
C PHE A 65 14.50 -0.83 11.01
N HIS A 66 15.21 -1.92 10.69
CA HIS A 66 16.23 -2.49 11.58
C HIS A 66 17.41 -1.54 11.79
N ILE A 67 17.81 -0.81 10.75
CA ILE A 67 18.87 0.19 10.84
C ILE A 67 18.45 1.34 11.76
N SER A 68 17.20 1.81 11.67
CA SER A 68 16.70 2.86 12.57
C SER A 68 16.77 2.46 14.05
N LEU A 69 16.64 1.16 14.37
CA LEU A 69 16.78 0.63 15.72
C LEU A 69 18.24 0.59 16.18
N LEU A 70 19.15 0.16 15.29
CA LEU A 70 20.59 0.11 15.59
C LEU A 70 21.19 1.49 15.87
N TYR A 71 20.68 2.52 15.20
CA TYR A 71 21.08 3.91 15.41
C TYR A 71 20.18 4.68 16.40
N SER A 72 19.22 3.99 17.02
CA SER A 72 18.27 4.55 18.00
C SER A 72 17.56 5.83 17.52
N ASN A 73 17.18 5.87 16.24
CA ASN A 73 16.52 7.01 15.63
C ASN A 73 15.00 6.96 15.92
N ALA A 74 14.57 7.51 17.05
CA ALA A 74 13.18 7.51 17.47
C ALA A 74 12.20 8.16 16.47
N PRO A 75 12.51 9.33 15.86
CA PRO A 75 11.69 9.90 14.78
C PRO A 75 11.48 8.94 13.61
N ALA A 76 12.55 8.27 13.16
CA ALA A 76 12.45 7.33 12.05
C ALA A 76 11.56 6.14 12.40
N VAL A 77 11.72 5.57 13.60
CA VAL A 77 10.90 4.47 14.10
C VAL A 77 9.42 4.87 14.17
N ARG A 78 9.10 6.04 14.74
CA ARG A 78 7.73 6.56 14.80
C ARG A 78 7.11 6.69 13.42
N PHE A 79 7.88 7.19 12.46
CA PHE A 79 7.41 7.32 11.08
C PHE A 79 7.13 5.95 10.44
N PHE A 80 8.04 4.98 10.58
CA PHE A 80 7.81 3.63 10.07
C PHE A 80 6.58 2.95 10.69
N LEU A 81 6.30 3.18 11.99
CA LEU A 81 5.07 2.70 12.65
C LEU A 81 3.81 3.45 12.18
N SER A 82 3.95 4.71 11.75
CA SER A 82 2.87 5.54 11.22
C SER A 82 2.49 5.16 9.78
N LEU A 83 3.42 4.60 9.01
CA LEU A 83 3.17 4.10 7.66
C LEU A 83 2.26 2.85 7.69
N LYS A 84 0.97 3.05 7.44
CA LYS A 84 -0.01 2.00 7.13
C LYS A 84 -0.42 2.15 5.66
N PRO A 85 -0.29 1.13 4.79
CA PRO A 85 0.02 -0.28 5.05
C PRO A 85 1.49 -0.53 5.43
N THR A 86 1.71 -1.34 6.46
CA THR A 86 3.06 -1.76 6.85
C THR A 86 3.60 -2.68 5.77
N PRO A 87 4.71 -2.35 5.10
CA PRO A 87 5.36 -3.30 4.21
C PRO A 87 5.74 -4.54 5.02
N GLU A 88 5.67 -5.73 4.40
CA GLU A 88 5.86 -7.04 5.05
C GLU A 88 7.10 -7.16 5.96
N ASN A 89 8.11 -6.31 5.70
CA ASN A 89 9.40 -6.28 6.39
C ASN A 89 9.55 -5.14 7.42
N CYS A 90 8.50 -4.36 7.69
CA CYS A 90 8.47 -3.29 8.71
C CYS A 90 7.51 -3.60 9.87
N HIS A 91 7.33 -4.89 10.18
CA HIS A 91 6.59 -5.26 11.38
C HIS A 91 7.53 -5.31 12.60
N PRO A 92 7.19 -4.65 13.73
CA PRO A 92 8.02 -4.63 14.95
C PRO A 92 8.21 -6.01 15.61
N SER A 93 7.52 -7.03 15.11
CA SER A 93 7.62 -8.44 15.54
C SER A 93 8.50 -9.30 14.63
N ARG A 94 8.82 -8.84 13.41
CA ARG A 94 9.61 -9.62 12.45
C ARG A 94 11.08 -9.59 12.86
N ALA A 95 11.69 -10.77 13.06
CA ALA A 95 13.12 -10.88 13.29
C ALA A 95 13.91 -10.53 12.03
N CYS A 96 15.14 -10.03 12.21
CA CYS A 96 16.14 -9.94 11.15
C CYS A 96 16.43 -11.35 10.57
N ALA A 97 17.02 -11.40 9.37
CA ALA A 97 17.51 -12.64 8.78
C ALA A 97 18.50 -13.40 9.70
N ASP A 98 19.23 -12.67 10.55
CA ASP A 98 20.12 -13.23 11.58
C ASP A 98 19.38 -13.83 12.81
N GLY A 99 18.04 -13.83 12.81
CA GLY A 99 17.21 -14.28 13.93
C GLY A 99 17.17 -13.32 15.11
N ARG A 100 17.86 -12.17 15.03
CA ARG A 100 17.79 -11.12 16.06
C ARG A 100 16.47 -10.38 15.97
N THR A 101 15.82 -10.19 17.10
CA THR A 101 14.56 -9.45 17.17
C THR A 101 14.80 -7.94 17.16
N PRO A 102 13.82 -7.14 16.72
CA PRO A 102 13.87 -5.67 16.79
C PRO A 102 14.22 -5.16 18.20
N LEU A 103 13.74 -5.85 19.24
CA LEU A 103 14.08 -5.55 20.64
C LEU A 103 15.57 -5.71 20.91
N ARG A 104 16.17 -6.83 20.46
CA ARG A 104 17.60 -7.09 20.65
C ARG A 104 18.48 -6.08 19.91
N LEU A 105 18.08 -5.70 18.69
CA LEU A 105 18.79 -4.69 17.90
C LEU A 105 18.76 -3.31 18.54
N ALA A 106 17.64 -2.93 19.18
CA ALA A 106 17.54 -1.67 19.90
C ALA A 106 18.47 -1.63 21.14
N LEU A 107 18.74 -2.79 21.77
CA LEU A 107 19.65 -2.91 22.91
C LEU A 107 21.12 -2.90 22.50
N GLU A 108 21.44 -3.51 21.35
CA GLU A 108 22.77 -3.47 20.74
C GLU A 108 23.07 -2.12 20.05
N GLY A 109 22.08 -1.21 20.04
CA GLY A 109 22.16 0.07 19.36
C GLY A 109 23.27 0.97 19.91
N LYS A 110 23.90 1.74 19.01
CA LYS A 110 25.01 2.65 19.33
C LYS A 110 24.55 4.04 19.80
N GLY A 111 23.25 4.21 20.08
CA GLY A 111 22.67 5.50 20.45
C GLY A 111 22.79 5.85 21.93
N SER A 112 22.49 7.11 22.27
CA SER A 112 22.36 7.57 23.66
C SER A 112 21.26 6.80 24.40
N GLN A 113 21.46 6.52 25.69
CA GLN A 113 20.53 5.74 26.53
C GLN A 113 19.10 6.29 26.50
N ASP A 114 18.93 7.62 26.45
CA ASP A 114 17.61 8.26 26.38
C ASP A 114 16.83 7.91 25.11
N LYS A 115 17.51 7.90 23.96
CA LYS A 115 16.91 7.55 22.66
C LYS A 115 16.60 6.07 22.59
N VAL A 116 17.47 5.22 23.14
CA VAL A 116 17.25 3.77 23.26
C VAL A 116 15.99 3.50 24.07
N VAL A 117 15.81 4.17 25.22
CA VAL A 117 14.61 4.06 26.07
C VAL A 117 13.34 4.45 25.30
N GLU A 118 13.38 5.52 24.51
CA GLU A 118 12.23 5.94 23.70
C GLU A 118 11.86 4.92 22.61
N VAL A 119 12.85 4.45 21.84
CA VAL A 119 12.66 3.41 20.82
C VAL A 119 12.15 2.11 21.46
N LEU A 120 12.69 1.74 22.62
CA LEU A 120 12.29 0.57 23.36
C LEU A 120 10.82 0.66 23.79
N LYS A 121 10.35 1.79 24.30
CA LYS A 121 8.93 2.01 24.65
C LYS A 121 7.99 1.81 23.45
N LEU A 122 8.44 2.07 22.22
CA LEU A 122 7.66 1.87 21.00
C LEU A 122 7.63 0.39 20.60
N VAL A 123 8.79 -0.28 20.61
CA VAL A 123 8.93 -1.69 20.17
C VAL A 123 8.38 -2.68 21.22
N VAL A 124 8.49 -2.36 22.51
CA VAL A 124 8.03 -3.22 23.62
C VAL A 124 6.53 -3.50 23.56
N LYS A 125 5.73 -2.57 23.02
CA LYS A 125 4.27 -2.77 22.84
C LYS A 125 3.95 -4.00 21.99
N ASP A 126 4.77 -4.27 20.98
CA ASP A 126 4.51 -5.33 19.98
C ASP A 126 5.48 -6.54 20.13
N ALA A 127 6.44 -6.47 21.05
CA ALA A 127 7.37 -7.56 21.31
C ALA A 127 6.71 -8.77 22.01
N THR A 128 7.20 -9.98 21.77
CA THR A 128 6.71 -11.18 22.48
C THR A 128 7.32 -11.30 23.89
N VAL A 129 6.60 -11.93 24.82
CA VAL A 129 7.01 -12.08 26.23
C VAL A 129 8.35 -12.83 26.36
N HIS A 130 8.54 -13.88 25.55
CA HIS A 130 9.75 -14.70 25.57
C HIS A 130 11.01 -13.91 25.17
N VAL A 131 10.87 -12.93 24.28
CA VAL A 131 11.98 -12.08 23.85
C VAL A 131 12.34 -11.08 24.96
N VAL A 132 11.34 -10.55 25.67
CA VAL A 132 11.55 -9.70 26.84
C VAL A 132 12.28 -10.45 27.95
N GLU A 133 11.89 -11.71 28.21
CA GLU A 133 12.54 -12.56 29.21
C GLU A 133 13.99 -12.92 28.84
N LYS A 134 14.26 -13.27 27.58
CA LYS A 134 15.63 -13.54 27.11
C LYS A 134 16.51 -12.29 27.24
N CYS A 135 15.98 -11.12 26.87
CA CYS A 135 16.70 -9.86 27.01
C CYS A 135 16.92 -9.51 28.50
N TRP A 136 15.95 -9.77 29.38
CA TRP A 136 16.07 -9.51 30.83
C TRP A 136 17.27 -10.20 31.49
N ASN A 137 17.64 -11.39 31.01
CA ASN A 137 18.76 -12.16 31.53
C ASN A 137 20.12 -11.68 31.00
N GLU A 138 20.13 -10.82 29.98
CA GLU A 138 21.35 -10.19 29.47
C GLU A 138 21.60 -8.89 30.26
N SER A 139 22.87 -8.56 30.53
CA SER A 139 23.23 -7.42 31.40
C SER A 139 22.76 -6.08 30.80
N LEU A 140 21.59 -5.61 31.25
CA LEU A 140 20.92 -4.40 30.76
C LEU A 140 21.09 -3.23 31.74
N SER A 141 21.10 -2.02 31.19
CA SER A 141 21.04 -0.77 31.95
C SER A 141 19.74 -0.68 32.77
N GLU A 142 19.80 -0.09 33.98
CA GLU A 142 18.64 0.08 34.87
C GLU A 142 17.44 0.75 34.17
N GLY A 143 17.69 1.76 33.34
CA GLY A 143 16.64 2.45 32.58
C GLY A 143 15.93 1.57 31.54
N VAL A 144 16.60 0.52 31.04
CA VAL A 144 15.98 -0.48 30.17
C VAL A 144 15.12 -1.46 30.97
N LYS A 145 15.57 -1.86 32.16
CA LYS A 145 14.81 -2.74 33.05
C LYS A 145 13.48 -2.10 33.48
N GLU A 146 13.47 -0.80 33.81
CA GLU A 146 12.24 -0.07 34.17
C GLU A 146 11.19 -0.05 33.04
N VAL A 147 11.65 0.11 31.79
CA VAL A 147 10.76 0.09 30.61
C VAL A 147 10.19 -1.30 30.37
N LEU A 148 10.99 -2.35 30.56
CA LEU A 148 10.52 -3.74 30.43
C LEU A 148 9.55 -4.11 31.55
N GLN A 149 9.79 -3.66 32.79
CA GLN A 149 8.86 -3.82 33.93
C GLN A 149 7.53 -3.11 33.70
N SER A 150 7.54 -1.95 33.02
CA SER A 150 6.34 -1.19 32.70
C SER A 150 5.42 -1.88 31.67
N LYS A 151 5.85 -3.00 31.06
CA LYS A 151 5.02 -3.77 30.14
C LYS A 151 3.96 -4.56 30.93
N LYS A 152 2.68 -4.23 30.67
CA LYS A 152 1.51 -4.92 31.22
C LYS A 152 1.61 -6.43 30.96
N GLY A 153 1.91 -7.22 32.00
CA GLY A 153 1.98 -8.69 31.93
C GLY A 153 3.37 -9.32 32.03
N PHE A 154 4.45 -8.54 32.18
CA PHE A 154 5.78 -9.09 32.49
C PHE A 154 6.00 -9.14 34.01
N LEU A 155 6.19 -10.35 34.56
CA LEU A 155 6.64 -10.56 35.93
C LEU A 155 8.12 -10.96 35.86
N PRO A 156 9.04 -10.23 36.50
CA PRO A 156 10.46 -10.58 36.47
C PRO A 156 10.70 -11.93 37.17
N PRO A 157 11.55 -12.82 36.62
CA PRO A 157 11.72 -14.19 37.12
C PRO A 157 12.45 -14.33 38.47
N SER A 158 12.72 -13.25 39.22
CA SER A 158 13.24 -13.37 40.59
C SER A 158 13.07 -12.07 41.38
N ALA A 159 11.98 -11.97 42.14
CA ALA A 159 11.96 -11.24 43.39
C ALA A 159 11.73 -12.26 44.52
N PRO A 160 12.77 -12.63 45.30
CA PRO A 160 12.55 -13.40 46.51
C PRO A 160 11.96 -12.45 47.56
N GLY A 161 10.73 -12.76 47.99
CA GLY A 161 10.15 -12.20 49.21
C GLY A 161 9.33 -10.92 49.03
N SER A 162 8.04 -11.09 48.74
CA SER A 162 7.01 -10.24 49.35
C SER A 162 5.74 -11.07 49.50
N GLY A 163 5.61 -11.66 50.69
CA GLY A 163 4.39 -12.32 51.11
C GLY A 163 3.32 -11.26 51.40
N ALA A 164 2.16 -11.40 50.78
CA ALA A 164 0.91 -10.84 51.29
C ALA A 164 -0.29 -11.51 50.59
N GLY A 165 -1.04 -12.29 51.37
CA GLY A 165 -2.49 -12.36 51.25
C GLY A 165 -3.09 -13.40 50.28
N THR A 166 -3.07 -14.67 50.65
CA THR A 166 -4.20 -15.55 50.32
C THR A 166 -5.30 -15.34 51.37
N PRO A 167 -6.50 -14.86 51.03
CA PRO A 167 -7.63 -14.99 51.94
C PRO A 167 -8.07 -16.45 51.92
N THR A 168 -7.85 -17.12 53.05
CA THR A 168 -8.41 -18.43 53.37
C THR A 168 -9.93 -18.35 53.29
N THR A 169 -10.52 -18.88 52.21
CA THR A 169 -11.96 -19.14 52.17
C THR A 169 -12.18 -20.61 52.55
N SER A 170 -12.60 -20.78 53.79
CA SER A 170 -13.16 -22.01 54.34
C SER A 170 -14.25 -22.55 53.41
N SER A 171 -14.08 -23.79 52.91
CA SER A 171 -15.21 -24.60 52.45
C SER A 171 -14.96 -26.06 52.81
N ALA A 172 -15.98 -26.67 53.43
CA ALA A 172 -15.96 -28.02 53.97
C ALA A 172 -15.65 -29.09 52.91
N PRO A 173 -14.99 -30.20 53.27
CA PRO A 173 -14.61 -31.23 52.30
C PRO A 173 -15.86 -31.98 51.80
N LEU A 174 -16.20 -31.77 50.53
CA LEU A 174 -17.18 -32.58 49.81
C LEU A 174 -16.70 -34.04 49.71
N SER A 175 -17.64 -35.00 49.79
CA SER A 175 -17.38 -36.44 49.62
C SER A 175 -16.60 -36.75 48.34
N LYS A 176 -15.62 -37.68 48.40
CA LYS A 176 -14.77 -38.11 47.26
C LYS A 176 -15.57 -38.44 45.99
N LYS A 177 -16.81 -38.92 46.13
CA LYS A 177 -17.71 -39.25 45.01
C LYS A 177 -18.27 -38.01 44.31
N ALA A 178 -18.55 -36.94 45.06
CA ALA A 178 -18.99 -35.66 44.53
C ALA A 178 -17.85 -34.92 43.82
N GLN A 179 -16.63 -34.97 44.37
CA GLN A 179 -15.42 -34.41 43.75
C GLN A 179 -15.15 -35.05 42.38
N LYS A 180 -15.19 -36.38 42.27
CA LYS A 180 -14.98 -37.10 41.00
C LYS A 180 -16.06 -36.82 39.95
N LYS A 181 -17.31 -36.60 40.37
CA LYS A 181 -18.42 -36.23 39.46
C LYS A 181 -18.23 -34.81 38.91
N LEU A 182 -17.87 -33.87 39.77
CA LEU A 182 -17.61 -32.48 39.39
C LEU A 182 -16.39 -32.37 38.45
N GLU A 183 -15.33 -33.13 38.73
CA GLU A 183 -14.13 -33.19 37.87
C GLU A 183 -14.46 -33.78 36.49
N LYS A 184 -15.26 -34.85 36.42
CA LYS A 184 -15.71 -35.43 35.15
C LYS A 184 -16.62 -34.47 34.36
N GLN A 185 -17.46 -33.70 35.04
CA GLN A 185 -18.28 -32.64 34.42
C GLN A 185 -17.40 -31.51 33.88
N ARG A 186 -16.46 -30.99 34.68
CA ARG A 186 -15.49 -29.97 34.23
C ARG A 186 -14.68 -30.42 33.03
N ALA A 187 -14.21 -31.67 33.02
CA ALA A 187 -13.49 -32.24 31.88
C ALA A 187 -14.37 -32.41 30.63
N ALA A 188 -15.68 -32.66 30.80
CA ALA A 188 -16.63 -32.71 29.69
C ALA A 188 -16.95 -31.31 29.15
N ASP A 189 -17.16 -30.34 30.04
CA ASP A 189 -17.42 -28.93 29.70
C ASP A 189 -16.20 -28.30 29.01
N GLU A 190 -14.99 -28.61 29.48
CA GLU A 190 -13.73 -28.15 28.85
C GLU A 190 -13.55 -28.73 27.44
N LYS A 191 -13.86 -30.02 27.24
CA LYS A 191 -13.86 -30.63 25.90
C LYS A 191 -14.91 -30.01 24.98
N ALA A 192 -16.11 -29.76 25.50
CA ALA A 192 -17.17 -29.10 24.75
C ALA A 192 -16.79 -27.66 24.37
N ALA A 193 -16.16 -26.92 25.28
CA ALA A 193 -15.64 -25.58 25.02
C ALA A 193 -14.55 -25.58 23.95
N ARG A 194 -13.63 -26.56 23.97
CA ARG A 194 -12.58 -26.70 22.95
C ARG A 194 -13.16 -26.99 21.56
N ILE A 195 -14.16 -27.87 21.48
CA ILE A 195 -14.86 -28.19 20.21
C ILE A 195 -15.65 -26.97 19.71
N ALA A 196 -16.27 -26.20 20.60
CA ALA A 196 -17.00 -24.99 20.25
C ALA A 196 -16.06 -23.88 19.72
N ASP A 197 -14.91 -23.66 20.36
CA ASP A 197 -13.89 -22.72 19.89
C ASP A 197 -13.32 -23.14 18.52
N GLU A 198 -13.06 -24.44 18.33
CA GLU A 198 -12.59 -24.96 17.04
C GLU A 198 -13.62 -24.77 15.91
N LYS A 199 -14.90 -25.04 16.18
CA LYS A 199 -16.00 -24.76 15.24
C LYS A 199 -16.15 -23.27 14.94
N ALA A 200 -16.08 -22.41 15.97
CA ALA A 200 -16.15 -20.97 15.79
C ALA A 200 -14.99 -20.44 14.92
N ARG A 201 -13.77 -20.97 15.10
CA ARG A 201 -12.62 -20.65 14.25
C ARG A 201 -12.82 -21.16 12.81
N ALA A 202 -13.40 -22.34 12.63
CA ALA A 202 -13.72 -22.88 11.30
C ALA A 202 -14.77 -22.03 10.58
N ASP A 203 -15.83 -21.62 11.28
CA ASP A 203 -16.88 -20.75 10.74
C ASP A 203 -16.35 -19.35 10.44
N ALA A 204 -15.50 -18.79 11.30
CA ALA A 204 -14.82 -17.52 11.04
C ALA A 204 -13.94 -17.60 9.78
N LYS A 205 -13.15 -18.66 9.63
CA LYS A 205 -12.35 -18.90 8.41
C LYS A 205 -13.22 -19.05 7.17
N ARG A 206 -14.35 -19.76 7.28
CA ARG A 206 -15.31 -19.92 6.19
C ARG A 206 -15.93 -18.58 5.79
N LYS A 207 -16.38 -17.77 6.75
CA LYS A 207 -16.93 -16.42 6.50
C LYS A 207 -15.90 -15.50 5.86
N VAL A 208 -14.64 -15.53 6.31
CA VAL A 208 -13.55 -14.76 5.68
C VAL A 208 -13.29 -15.24 4.25
N LYS A 209 -13.29 -16.55 3.99
CA LYS A 209 -13.13 -17.11 2.64
C LYS A 209 -14.29 -16.71 1.73
N GLU A 210 -15.52 -16.80 2.20
CA GLU A 210 -16.72 -16.40 1.46
C GLU A 210 -16.73 -14.89 1.20
N ALA A 211 -16.38 -14.05 2.18
CA ALA A 211 -16.25 -12.60 2.00
C ALA A 211 -15.17 -12.24 0.97
N LYS A 212 -14.01 -12.91 1.01
CA LYS A 212 -12.95 -12.72 0.02
C LYS A 212 -13.36 -13.19 -1.39
N ALA A 213 -14.13 -14.27 -1.49
CA ALA A 213 -14.69 -14.73 -2.75
C ALA A 213 -15.69 -13.72 -3.33
N ARG A 214 -16.60 -13.21 -2.51
CA ARG A 214 -17.56 -12.16 -2.89
C ARG A 214 -16.87 -10.88 -3.33
N ALA A 215 -15.86 -10.43 -2.59
CA ALA A 215 -15.09 -9.23 -2.95
C ALA A 215 -14.37 -9.40 -4.31
N ARG A 216 -13.81 -10.59 -4.58
CA ARG A 216 -13.16 -10.88 -5.87
C ARG A 216 -14.17 -10.94 -7.03
N GLU A 217 -15.37 -11.46 -6.77
CA GLU A 217 -16.45 -11.51 -7.77
C GLU A 217 -17.00 -10.11 -8.07
N GLU A 218 -17.17 -9.28 -7.04
CA GLU A 218 -17.57 -7.87 -7.17
C GLU A 218 -16.50 -7.06 -7.92
N GLU A 219 -15.22 -7.22 -7.60
CA GLU A 219 -14.12 -6.59 -8.33
C GLU A 219 -14.12 -7.02 -9.81
N ALA A 220 -14.33 -8.31 -10.09
CA ALA A 220 -14.41 -8.81 -11.46
C ALA A 220 -15.63 -8.27 -12.21
N ARG A 221 -16.76 -8.08 -11.52
CA ARG A 221 -17.97 -7.46 -12.08
C ARG A 221 -17.71 -5.99 -12.40
N ASN A 222 -17.20 -5.22 -11.44
CA ASN A 222 -16.89 -3.80 -11.63
C ASN A 222 -15.90 -3.61 -12.78
N LYS A 223 -14.90 -4.49 -12.90
CA LYS A 223 -13.96 -4.46 -14.02
C LYS A 223 -14.64 -4.71 -15.37
N ARG A 224 -15.61 -5.64 -15.46
CA ARG A 224 -16.38 -5.87 -16.69
C ARG A 224 -17.24 -4.68 -17.05
N GLU A 225 -17.92 -4.09 -16.06
CA GLU A 225 -18.73 -2.89 -16.24
C GLU A 225 -17.86 -1.69 -16.69
N GLU A 226 -16.66 -1.53 -16.13
CA GLU A 226 -15.68 -0.53 -16.58
C GLU A 226 -15.20 -0.80 -18.02
N GLU A 227 -14.87 -2.04 -18.38
CA GLU A 227 -14.45 -2.41 -19.73
C GLU A 227 -15.57 -2.20 -20.76
N GLU A 228 -16.83 -2.51 -20.41
CA GLU A 228 -18.00 -2.24 -21.26
C GLU A 228 -18.25 -0.73 -21.41
N ALA A 229 -18.11 0.05 -20.33
CA ALA A 229 -18.24 1.50 -20.39
C ALA A 229 -17.16 2.11 -21.31
N ILE A 230 -15.91 1.64 -21.23
CA ILE A 230 -14.83 2.08 -22.12
C ILE A 230 -15.18 1.76 -23.57
N ARG A 231 -15.66 0.54 -23.86
CA ARG A 231 -16.06 0.15 -25.23
C ARG A 231 -17.16 1.05 -25.79
N LEU A 232 -18.18 1.36 -24.99
CA LEU A 232 -19.26 2.25 -25.42
C LEU A 232 -18.74 3.66 -25.72
N VAL A 233 -17.84 4.18 -24.89
CA VAL A 233 -17.21 5.49 -25.14
C VAL A 233 -16.35 5.48 -26.40
N GLU A 234 -15.56 4.43 -26.61
CA GLU A 234 -14.75 4.27 -27.83
C GLU A 234 -15.62 4.16 -29.08
N GLU A 235 -16.75 3.46 -29.00
CA GLU A 235 -17.73 3.35 -30.08
C GLU A 235 -18.39 4.70 -30.39
N SER A 236 -18.81 5.45 -29.38
CA SER A 236 -19.35 6.81 -29.55
C SER A 236 -18.34 7.74 -30.21
N ILE A 237 -17.07 7.75 -29.75
CA ILE A 237 -16.01 8.57 -30.36
C ILE A 237 -15.79 8.16 -31.83
N ARG A 238 -15.88 6.86 -32.13
CA ARG A 238 -15.76 6.38 -33.51
C ARG A 238 -16.93 6.88 -34.37
N GLN A 239 -18.15 6.81 -33.88
CA GLN A 239 -19.33 7.29 -34.59
C GLN A 239 -19.26 8.80 -34.85
N GLU A 240 -18.87 9.59 -33.84
CA GLU A 240 -18.66 11.03 -33.99
C GLU A 240 -17.61 11.34 -35.06
N LYS A 241 -16.47 10.63 -35.07
CA LYS A 241 -15.44 10.80 -36.11
C LYS A 241 -15.94 10.45 -37.51
N GLU A 242 -16.69 9.35 -37.64
CA GLU A 242 -17.29 8.96 -38.92
C GLU A 242 -18.33 9.99 -39.39
N GLU A 243 -19.10 10.58 -38.48
CA GLU A 243 -20.04 11.67 -38.78
C GLU A 243 -19.31 12.96 -39.19
N GLU A 244 -18.26 13.35 -38.47
CA GLU A 244 -17.42 14.49 -38.82
C GLU A 244 -16.79 14.30 -40.21
N GLU A 245 -16.31 13.09 -40.54
CA GLU A 245 -15.78 12.78 -41.86
C GLU A 245 -16.85 12.85 -42.94
N ARG A 246 -18.05 12.30 -42.68
CA ARG A 246 -19.21 12.42 -43.58
C ARG A 246 -19.55 13.89 -43.85
N GLN A 247 -19.60 14.73 -42.80
CA GLN A 247 -19.85 16.16 -42.93
C GLN A 247 -18.74 16.87 -43.72
N ARG A 248 -17.46 16.55 -43.46
CA ARG A 248 -16.33 17.09 -44.23
C ARG A 248 -16.44 16.74 -45.72
N MET A 249 -16.77 15.49 -46.03
CA MET A 249 -16.95 15.02 -47.40
C MET A 249 -18.14 15.72 -48.10
N GLU A 250 -19.23 15.95 -47.38
CA GLU A 250 -20.39 16.67 -47.91
C GLU A 250 -20.07 18.14 -48.18
N VAL A 251 -19.38 18.82 -47.25
CA VAL A 251 -18.91 20.20 -47.42
C VAL A 251 -17.95 20.29 -48.61
N GLU A 252 -17.02 19.35 -48.74
CA GLU A 252 -16.10 19.30 -49.88
C GLU A 252 -16.84 19.07 -51.20
N ARG A 253 -17.80 18.14 -51.23
CA ARG A 253 -18.62 17.88 -52.41
C ARG A 253 -19.44 19.11 -52.80
N ALA A 254 -20.04 19.80 -51.83
CA ALA A 254 -20.78 21.03 -52.06
C ALA A 254 -19.87 22.16 -52.56
N ALA A 255 -18.64 22.27 -52.04
CA ALA A 255 -17.65 23.21 -52.53
C ALA A 255 -17.24 22.90 -53.99
N ARG A 256 -16.97 21.63 -54.31
CA ARG A 256 -16.66 21.18 -55.68
C ARG A 256 -17.82 21.49 -56.64
N ALA A 257 -19.05 21.20 -56.23
CA ALA A 257 -20.24 21.51 -57.03
C ALA A 257 -20.43 23.02 -57.26
N LYS A 258 -20.15 23.87 -56.26
CA LYS A 258 -20.17 25.33 -56.42
C LYS A 258 -19.11 25.81 -57.42
N VAL A 259 -17.89 25.25 -57.36
CA VAL A 259 -16.82 25.57 -58.31
C VAL A 259 -17.20 25.14 -59.72
N GLU A 260 -17.75 23.94 -59.90
CA GLU A 260 -18.22 23.44 -61.19
C GLU A 260 -19.36 24.29 -61.74
N ALA A 261 -20.35 24.63 -60.93
CA ALA A 261 -21.44 25.53 -61.33
C ALA A 261 -20.94 26.92 -61.72
N ALA A 262 -19.93 27.46 -61.02
CA ALA A 262 -19.30 28.72 -61.39
C ALA A 262 -18.56 28.62 -62.74
N ARG A 263 -17.81 27.54 -62.97
CA ARG A 263 -17.15 27.27 -64.26
C ARG A 263 -18.16 27.16 -65.40
N ALA A 264 -19.24 26.41 -65.20
CA ALA A 264 -20.30 26.27 -66.19
C ALA A 264 -20.96 27.62 -66.52
N LYS A 265 -21.20 28.48 -65.52
CA LYS A 265 -21.71 29.84 -65.74
C LYS A 265 -20.75 30.69 -66.59
N VAL A 266 -19.44 30.63 -66.30
CA VAL A 266 -18.42 31.34 -67.08
C VAL A 266 -18.39 30.83 -68.53
N GLU A 267 -18.47 29.51 -68.74
CA GLU A 267 -18.48 28.92 -70.08
C GLU A 267 -19.74 29.30 -70.87
N VAL A 268 -20.91 29.31 -70.24
CA VAL A 268 -22.16 29.78 -70.86
C VAL A 268 -22.07 31.25 -71.22
N GLU A 269 -21.56 32.10 -70.33
CA GLU A 269 -21.38 33.52 -70.60
C GLU A 269 -20.35 33.76 -71.73
N GLU A 270 -19.26 32.99 -71.77
CA GLU A 270 -18.27 33.08 -72.84
C GLU A 270 -18.84 32.64 -74.20
N LYS A 271 -19.58 31.54 -74.25
CA LYS A 271 -20.29 31.11 -75.47
C LYS A 271 -21.28 32.18 -75.95
N ALA A 272 -22.05 32.77 -75.04
CA ALA A 272 -22.94 33.89 -75.36
C ALA A 272 -22.17 35.10 -75.95
N ARG A 273 -21.05 35.49 -75.35
CA ARG A 273 -20.18 36.56 -75.89
C ARG A 273 -19.60 36.20 -77.25
N GLN A 274 -19.22 34.94 -77.50
CA GLN A 274 -18.73 34.48 -78.80
C GLN A 274 -19.82 34.55 -79.86
N ASP A 275 -21.03 34.10 -79.55
CA ASP A 275 -22.19 34.16 -80.45
C ASP A 275 -22.56 35.60 -80.79
N GLU A 276 -22.57 36.51 -79.82
CA GLU A 276 -22.78 37.95 -80.06
C GLU A 276 -21.71 38.54 -81.00
N ARG A 277 -20.43 38.20 -80.81
CA ARG A 277 -19.33 38.63 -81.69
C ARG A 277 -19.54 38.11 -83.12
N LEU A 278 -19.91 36.83 -83.27
CA LEU A 278 -20.20 36.22 -84.57
C LEU A 278 -21.40 36.86 -85.25
N TRP A 279 -22.46 37.16 -84.50
CA TRP A 279 -23.64 37.85 -85.00
C TRP A 279 -23.32 39.28 -85.47
N SER A 280 -22.56 40.04 -84.67
CA SER A 280 -22.08 41.38 -85.05
C SER A 280 -21.23 41.36 -86.33
N TRP A 281 -20.32 40.39 -86.45
CA TRP A 281 -19.49 40.21 -87.65
C TRP A 281 -20.34 39.91 -88.89
N ARG A 282 -21.31 38.98 -88.79
CA ARG A 282 -22.25 38.67 -89.88
C ARG A 282 -23.12 39.87 -90.27
N GLY A 283 -23.60 40.64 -89.29
CA GLY A 283 -24.39 41.85 -89.51
C GLY A 283 -23.60 42.99 -90.18
N ARG A 284 -22.28 43.07 -89.93
CA ARG A 284 -21.39 44.03 -90.58
C ARG A 284 -21.03 43.66 -92.02
N ARG A 285 -21.06 42.37 -92.37
CA ARG A 285 -20.76 41.85 -93.71
C ARG A 285 -21.97 41.88 -94.68
N ARG A 286 -23.18 42.12 -94.16
CA ARG A 286 -24.45 42.21 -94.93
C ARG A 286 -24.88 43.64 -95.27
N ARG A 287 -24.17 44.65 -94.79
CA ARG A 287 -24.31 46.07 -95.19
C ARG A 287 -23.17 46.42 -96.13
#